data_AF-C6RC03-F1
#
_entry.id   AF-C6RC03-F1
#
_cell.length_a   1.000
_cell.length_b   1.000
_cell.length_c   1.000
_cell.angle_alpha   90.00
_cell.angle_beta   90.00
_cell.angle_gamma   90.00
#
_symmetry.space_group_name_H-M   'P 1'
#
loop_
_entity.id
_entity.type
_entity.pdbx_description
1 polymer ?
#
loop_
_entity_poly.entity_id
_entity_poly.type
_entity_poly.pdbx_seq_one_letter_code
_entity_poly.pdbx_strand_id
1 'polypeptide(L)'
;MSLYIMPMPKSLSLPLVVLAATAVAALGGCSNSPESAGPADKPNFTGTAPSTSAAAASDTEAETESSATGSPAVETTTEAAAAKDENDADKGTEGGGENKIIPVEALDSLWVPALCDNQAGNLEGGQLPQHLKTGMLFDVAAAGLKLNQDDTPKGAYADINGDGRDEAVITYVCNQGGTGWPDNLLIYDNDLNYITKVDDWEREGMRPARGHIQQLQWTKDTVTVTWRAYADDDPACCATQEFTGNLTLDGDTPHLEVTGHRQVAS
;
A
#
# COMPACT_ATOMS: atom_id res chain seq x y z
N MET A 1 1.61 64.05 -55.03
CA MET A 1 0.79 62.96 -55.60
C MET A 1 0.82 61.83 -54.57
N SER A 2 -0.06 61.91 -53.57
CA SER A 2 -0.17 60.93 -52.49
C SER A 2 -1.26 59.94 -52.84
N LEU A 3 -0.97 58.63 -52.78
CA LEU A 3 -2.01 57.61 -52.77
C LEU A 3 -2.07 56.99 -51.37
N TYR A 4 -3.15 57.34 -50.68
CA TYR A 4 -3.55 56.88 -49.35
C TYR A 4 -4.67 55.86 -49.58
N ILE A 5 -4.47 54.60 -49.20
CA ILE A 5 -5.53 53.58 -49.25
C ILE A 5 -5.89 53.24 -47.80
N MET A 6 -7.04 53.74 -47.37
CA MET A 6 -7.72 53.39 -46.12
C MET A 6 -8.81 52.33 -46.37
N PRO A 7 -9.26 51.62 -45.32
CA PRO A 7 -9.89 50.30 -45.40
C PRO A 7 -11.41 50.35 -45.66
N MET A 8 -11.96 49.26 -46.21
CA MET A 8 -13.42 49.06 -46.30
C MET A 8 -13.95 48.20 -45.14
N PRO A 9 -15.07 48.58 -44.50
CA PRO A 9 -15.76 47.79 -43.48
C PRO A 9 -17.02 47.09 -44.02
N LYS A 10 -17.46 46.08 -43.24
CA LYS A 10 -18.79 45.45 -43.14
C LYS A 10 -19.24 44.42 -44.20
N SER A 11 -19.58 43.22 -43.70
CA SER A 11 -20.99 42.82 -43.65
C SER A 11 -21.26 41.86 -42.49
N LEU A 12 -22.26 42.19 -41.67
CA LEU A 12 -22.87 41.33 -40.65
C LEU A 12 -23.74 40.27 -41.33
N SER A 13 -23.68 39.02 -40.86
CA SER A 13 -24.79 38.07 -41.04
C SER A 13 -24.86 37.09 -39.86
N LEU A 14 -25.77 37.36 -38.95
CA LEU A 14 -26.53 36.43 -38.10
C LEU A 14 -28.02 36.71 -38.43
N PRO A 15 -29.02 35.85 -38.17
CA PRO A 15 -29.02 34.63 -37.34
C PRO A 15 -29.79 33.44 -37.97
N LEU A 16 -29.77 32.25 -37.33
CA LEU A 16 -31.01 31.47 -37.17
C LEU A 16 -30.94 30.58 -35.92
N VAL A 17 -31.80 30.87 -34.97
CA VAL A 17 -32.12 30.06 -33.79
C VAL A 17 -33.09 28.97 -34.24
N VAL A 18 -32.82 27.71 -33.88
CA VAL A 18 -33.86 26.68 -33.79
C VAL A 18 -33.85 26.13 -32.37
N LEU A 19 -34.85 26.57 -31.61
CA LEU A 19 -35.28 26.01 -30.35
C LEU A 19 -36.06 24.72 -30.65
N ALA A 20 -35.67 23.59 -30.05
CA ALA A 20 -36.56 22.46 -29.90
C ALA A 20 -36.49 21.99 -28.44
N ALA A 21 -37.53 22.37 -27.69
CA ALA A 21 -37.84 21.85 -26.37
C ALA A 21 -38.79 20.64 -26.49
N THR A 22 -38.94 19.94 -25.37
CA THR A 22 -39.93 18.88 -25.02
C THR A 22 -39.48 17.44 -25.35
N ALA A 23 -39.67 16.44 -24.49
CA ALA A 23 -40.44 16.32 -23.25
C ALA A 23 -39.81 15.25 -22.34
N VAL A 24 -39.94 15.45 -21.02
CA VAL A 24 -39.79 14.41 -20.00
C VAL A 24 -41.06 13.56 -20.00
N ALA A 25 -40.91 12.23 -20.07
CA ALA A 25 -41.97 11.29 -19.75
C ALA A 25 -41.46 10.33 -18.66
N ALA A 26 -41.99 10.50 -17.46
CA ALA A 26 -41.93 9.51 -16.39
C ALA A 26 -43.15 8.58 -16.50
N LEU A 27 -42.90 7.28 -16.59
CA LEU A 27 -43.80 6.17 -16.26
C LEU A 27 -42.86 5.12 -15.67
N GLY A 28 -42.95 4.77 -14.38
CA GLY A 28 -44.02 3.94 -13.83
C GLY A 28 -43.42 2.56 -13.59
N GLY A 29 -43.17 2.23 -12.32
CA GLY A 29 -42.38 1.08 -11.92
C GLY A 29 -43.09 -0.28 -12.09
N CYS A 30 -42.27 -1.33 -12.11
CA CYS A 30 -42.61 -2.63 -11.58
C CYS A 30 -41.43 -3.13 -10.74
N SER A 31 -41.72 -3.30 -9.46
CA SER A 31 -40.96 -4.08 -8.50
C SER A 31 -40.88 -5.55 -8.95
N ASN A 32 -39.72 -6.18 -8.78
CA ASN A 32 -39.58 -7.57 -8.35
C ASN A 32 -38.09 -7.88 -8.08
N SER A 33 -37.74 -7.90 -6.79
CA SER A 33 -36.81 -8.91 -6.26
C SER A 33 -37.51 -10.28 -6.27
N PRO A 34 -36.76 -11.37 -6.40
CA PRO A 34 -36.28 -12.14 -5.24
C PRO A 34 -34.79 -12.49 -5.44
N GLU A 35 -33.97 -12.92 -4.48
CA GLU A 35 -33.95 -13.09 -3.04
C GLU A 35 -32.51 -13.56 -2.77
N SER A 36 -31.91 -13.07 -1.67
CA SER A 36 -30.81 -13.66 -0.92
C SER A 36 -29.55 -14.16 -1.66
N ALA A 37 -28.48 -13.35 -1.60
CA ALA A 37 -27.17 -13.88 -1.27
C ALA A 37 -26.84 -13.36 0.14
N GLY A 38 -26.55 -14.29 1.06
CA GLY A 38 -26.19 -14.01 2.44
C GLY A 38 -24.96 -13.11 2.58
N PRO A 39 -24.61 -12.71 3.82
CA PRO A 39 -23.55 -11.73 4.05
C PRO A 39 -22.25 -12.21 3.43
N ALA A 40 -21.71 -11.44 2.50
CA ALA A 40 -20.34 -11.60 2.06
C ALA A 40 -19.46 -11.43 3.31
N ASP A 41 -18.70 -12.47 3.63
CA ASP A 41 -17.73 -12.48 4.71
C ASP A 41 -16.86 -11.23 4.61
N LYS A 42 -16.84 -10.45 5.70
CA LYS A 42 -15.87 -9.37 5.87
C LYS A 42 -14.47 -9.95 5.66
N PRO A 43 -13.58 -9.30 4.90
CA PRO A 43 -12.17 -9.66 4.98
C PRO A 43 -11.72 -9.44 6.43
N ASN A 44 -11.40 -10.54 7.10
CA ASN A 44 -10.95 -10.56 8.47
C ASN A 44 -9.50 -10.04 8.51
N PHE A 45 -9.31 -8.82 9.00
CA PHE A 45 -8.01 -8.16 9.24
C PHE A 45 -7.19 -8.78 10.40
N THR A 46 -7.45 -10.04 10.75
CA THR A 46 -6.64 -10.79 11.72
C THR A 46 -6.19 -12.08 11.06
N GLY A 47 -5.08 -12.03 10.33
CA GLY A 47 -4.42 -13.21 9.81
C GLY A 47 -3.83 -14.03 10.95
N THR A 48 -4.59 -14.94 11.53
CA THR A 48 -4.01 -16.10 12.22
C THR A 48 -3.65 -17.11 11.15
N ALA A 49 -2.36 -17.43 11.02
CA ALA A 49 -1.90 -18.53 10.17
C ALA A 49 -2.63 -19.83 10.58
N PRO A 50 -3.09 -20.68 9.63
CA PRO A 50 -3.68 -21.95 9.99
C PRO A 50 -2.61 -22.87 10.56
N SER A 51 -2.60 -23.03 11.88
CA SER A 51 -1.93 -24.14 12.56
C SER A 51 -2.65 -25.43 12.20
N THR A 52 -2.13 -26.19 11.24
CA THR A 52 -2.55 -27.58 11.04
C THR A 52 -1.78 -28.48 11.99
N SER A 53 -2.45 -28.92 13.06
CA SER A 53 -2.09 -30.13 13.80
C SER A 53 -3.31 -31.05 13.83
N ALA A 54 -3.23 -32.19 13.15
CA ALA A 54 -3.75 -33.46 13.67
C ALA A 54 -3.29 -34.65 12.81
N ALA A 55 -2.86 -35.67 13.53
CA ALA A 55 -2.21 -36.92 13.14
C ALA A 55 -3.04 -37.89 12.27
N ALA A 56 -2.32 -38.83 11.66
CA ALA A 56 -2.74 -40.24 11.61
C ALA A 56 -1.52 -41.16 11.69
N ALA A 57 -1.65 -42.21 12.51
CA ALA A 57 -0.65 -43.19 12.93
C ALA A 57 -0.32 -44.25 11.87
N SER A 58 0.80 -44.97 12.08
CA SER A 58 0.85 -46.45 12.11
C SER A 58 2.28 -46.99 12.34
N ASP A 59 2.40 -47.76 13.43
CA ASP A 59 3.19 -48.97 13.70
C ASP A 59 4.66 -49.12 13.27
N THR A 60 5.52 -49.49 14.22
CA THR A 60 6.26 -50.77 14.23
C THR A 60 6.95 -50.98 15.58
N GLU A 61 6.67 -52.11 16.23
CA GLU A 61 7.39 -52.65 17.38
C GLU A 61 8.79 -53.13 16.99
N ALA A 62 9.77 -52.93 17.87
CA ALA A 62 10.88 -53.87 18.05
C ALA A 62 11.47 -53.72 19.45
N GLU A 63 11.35 -54.79 20.24
CA GLU A 63 12.10 -55.04 21.46
C GLU A 63 13.61 -55.04 21.19
N THR A 64 14.41 -54.58 22.16
CA THR A 64 15.51 -55.42 22.69
C THR A 64 15.91 -54.98 24.10
N GLU A 65 15.98 -55.95 25.00
CA GLU A 65 16.52 -55.87 26.36
C GLU A 65 18.02 -55.52 26.41
N SER A 66 18.47 -54.97 27.55
CA SER A 66 19.35 -55.67 28.51
C SER A 66 20.52 -54.84 29.08
N SER A 67 20.54 -54.79 30.42
CA SER A 67 21.70 -54.83 31.35
C SER A 67 22.61 -53.61 31.47
N ALA A 68 22.58 -52.89 32.61
CA ALA A 68 23.44 -53.07 33.80
C ALA A 68 24.90 -52.62 33.54
N THR A 69 25.62 -51.84 34.36
CA THR A 69 25.68 -51.67 35.82
C THR A 69 26.71 -50.55 36.07
N GLY A 70 26.67 -49.84 37.21
CA GLY A 70 27.89 -49.23 37.76
C GLY A 70 27.76 -47.83 38.37
N SER A 71 27.28 -47.77 39.62
CA SER A 71 27.71 -46.75 40.59
C SER A 71 29.17 -47.06 41.02
N PRO A 72 29.97 -46.12 41.60
CA PRO A 72 29.60 -45.45 42.85
C PRO A 72 30.02 -43.97 43.03
N ALA A 73 29.51 -43.46 44.14
CA ALA A 73 29.63 -42.14 44.75
C ALA A 73 31.04 -41.61 45.03
N VAL A 74 31.14 -40.28 45.11
CA VAL A 74 31.87 -39.58 46.18
C VAL A 74 31.06 -38.32 46.57
N GLU A 75 30.53 -38.31 47.80
CA GLU A 75 30.13 -37.10 48.50
C GLU A 75 31.38 -36.33 48.94
N THR A 76 31.38 -35.00 48.79
CA THR A 76 32.08 -34.11 49.74
C THR A 76 31.30 -32.80 49.85
N THR A 77 30.75 -32.59 51.05
CA THR A 77 30.20 -31.35 51.58
C THR A 77 31.21 -30.20 51.52
N THR A 78 30.76 -28.95 51.33
CA THR A 78 30.99 -27.79 52.23
C THR A 78 30.36 -26.51 51.64
N GLU A 79 29.32 -26.03 52.32
CA GLU A 79 29.01 -24.65 52.75
C GLU A 79 29.05 -23.42 51.81
N ALA A 80 28.07 -22.56 52.06
CA ALA A 80 27.64 -21.39 51.30
C ALA A 80 28.57 -20.17 51.37
N ALA A 81 28.54 -19.36 50.30
CA ALA A 81 28.62 -17.91 50.41
C ALA A 81 27.98 -17.24 49.18
N ALA A 82 27.12 -16.27 49.44
CA ALA A 82 26.44 -15.43 48.46
C ALA A 82 27.38 -14.38 47.86
N ALA A 83 27.22 -14.06 46.57
CA ALA A 83 27.43 -12.73 46.01
C ALA A 83 26.71 -12.58 44.66
N LYS A 84 26.01 -11.46 44.51
CA LYS A 84 25.36 -10.95 43.29
C LYS A 84 26.36 -10.23 42.38
N ASP A 85 25.86 -9.88 41.20
CA ASP A 85 26.33 -8.94 40.17
C ASP A 85 27.26 -9.53 39.10
N GLU A 86 27.15 -9.22 37.82
CA GLU A 86 26.13 -8.62 36.95
C GLU A 86 26.70 -8.84 35.52
N ASN A 87 25.81 -9.10 34.55
CA ASN A 87 25.94 -8.97 33.10
C ASN A 87 27.33 -8.77 32.46
N ASP A 88 27.71 -9.69 31.57
CA ASP A 88 28.37 -9.31 30.32
C ASP A 88 27.67 -10.02 29.16
N ALA A 89 27.05 -9.21 28.30
CA ALA A 89 26.21 -9.63 27.21
C ALA A 89 27.08 -10.16 26.06
N ASP A 90 26.94 -11.46 25.79
CA ASP A 90 27.36 -12.03 24.52
C ASP A 90 26.47 -11.50 23.40
N LYS A 91 27.12 -11.10 22.31
CA LYS A 91 26.58 -10.26 21.26
C LYS A 91 25.89 -11.15 20.21
N GLY A 92 24.69 -11.59 20.52
CA GLY A 92 23.72 -12.06 19.53
C GLY A 92 22.64 -10.99 19.35
N THR A 93 22.63 -10.28 18.23
CA THR A 93 21.42 -9.55 17.82
C THR A 93 20.63 -10.50 16.92
N GLU A 94 19.88 -11.38 17.58
CA GLU A 94 18.75 -12.07 16.98
C GLU A 94 17.68 -11.03 16.64
N GLY A 95 17.23 -11.02 15.38
CA GLY A 95 15.93 -10.47 15.03
C GLY A 95 14.88 -11.25 15.81
N GLY A 96 14.21 -10.57 16.73
CA GLY A 96 13.40 -11.25 17.75
C GLY A 96 12.41 -10.32 18.43
N GLY A 97 11.88 -9.34 17.71
CA GLY A 97 10.64 -8.68 18.10
C GLY A 97 9.47 -9.48 17.56
N GLU A 98 8.43 -9.72 18.37
CA GLU A 98 7.19 -10.28 17.84
C GLU A 98 6.60 -9.35 16.77
N ASN A 99 6.00 -9.92 15.73
CA ASN A 99 5.32 -9.14 14.71
C ASN A 99 4.11 -8.41 15.33
N LYS A 100 4.14 -7.08 15.31
CA LYS A 100 3.08 -6.23 15.84
C LYS A 100 1.97 -6.10 14.82
N ILE A 101 0.73 -6.30 15.28
CA ILE A 101 -0.45 -5.92 14.50
C ILE A 101 -0.51 -4.40 14.46
N ILE A 102 -0.41 -3.81 13.28
CA ILE A 102 -0.52 -2.37 13.08
C ILE A 102 -2.02 -2.01 13.01
N PRO A 103 -2.57 -1.32 14.02
CA PRO A 103 -3.96 -0.89 13.97
C PRO A 103 -4.11 0.20 12.92
N VAL A 104 -5.24 0.21 12.22
CA VAL A 104 -5.52 1.18 11.14
C VAL A 104 -5.42 2.61 11.66
N GLU A 105 -5.86 2.85 12.89
CA GLU A 105 -5.85 4.16 13.56
C GLU A 105 -4.43 4.68 13.81
N ALA A 106 -3.40 3.82 13.85
CA ALA A 106 -2.02 4.28 13.97
C ALA A 106 -1.57 5.03 12.69
N LEU A 107 -2.12 4.66 11.53
CA LEU A 107 -1.80 5.30 10.26
C LEU A 107 -2.29 6.75 10.18
N ASP A 108 -3.33 7.10 10.94
CA ASP A 108 -3.89 8.46 10.95
C ASP A 108 -2.92 9.53 11.48
N SER A 109 -1.87 9.09 12.19
CA SER A 109 -0.82 9.93 12.77
C SER A 109 0.58 9.64 12.23
N LEU A 110 0.66 8.83 11.17
CA LEU A 110 1.91 8.37 10.58
C LEU A 110 2.82 9.55 10.22
N TRP A 111 4.12 9.43 10.45
CA TRP A 111 5.07 10.40 9.93
C TRP A 111 5.30 10.14 8.44
N VAL A 112 5.27 11.19 7.62
CA VAL A 112 5.57 11.11 6.18
C VAL A 112 6.77 12.01 5.85
N PRO A 113 7.66 11.57 4.93
CA PRO A 113 8.78 12.38 4.49
C PRO A 113 8.30 13.56 3.62
N ALA A 114 9.21 14.50 3.34
CA ALA A 114 8.93 15.60 2.42
C ALA A 114 8.74 15.04 1.00
N LEU A 115 7.55 15.24 0.43
CA LEU A 115 7.13 14.67 -0.86
C LEU A 115 6.22 15.64 -1.59
N CYS A 116 6.30 15.63 -2.92
CA CYS A 116 5.42 16.44 -3.79
C CYS A 116 5.47 17.93 -3.41
N ASP A 117 6.68 18.43 -3.14
CA ASP A 117 6.98 19.76 -2.62
C ASP A 117 6.44 20.09 -1.23
N ASN A 118 5.68 19.19 -0.59
CA ASN A 118 5.21 19.35 0.79
C ASN A 118 6.32 19.09 1.81
N GLN A 119 6.19 19.70 2.99
CA GLN A 119 7.08 19.45 4.12
C GLN A 119 6.79 18.08 4.74
N ALA A 120 7.83 17.49 5.33
CA ALA A 120 7.68 16.29 6.16
C ALA A 120 6.89 16.60 7.43
N GLY A 121 6.17 15.60 7.96
CA GLY A 121 5.49 15.74 9.24
C GLY A 121 4.53 14.59 9.52
N ASN A 122 3.88 14.66 10.68
CA ASN A 122 2.85 13.69 11.06
C ASN A 122 1.52 14.03 10.38
N LEU A 123 0.79 12.99 10.01
CA LEU A 123 -0.59 13.11 9.58
C LEU A 123 -1.50 13.45 10.77
N GLU A 124 -2.64 14.04 10.47
CA GLU A 124 -3.75 14.26 11.38
C GLU A 124 -5.02 13.71 10.72
N GLY A 125 -5.56 12.61 11.24
CA GLY A 125 -6.69 11.91 10.61
C GLY A 125 -6.36 11.41 9.20
N GLY A 126 -5.12 10.96 8.99
CA GLY A 126 -4.64 10.44 7.71
C GLY A 126 -4.36 11.53 6.66
N GLN A 127 -4.41 12.81 7.02
CA GLN A 127 -4.12 13.93 6.12
C GLN A 127 -2.92 14.73 6.61
N LEU A 128 -2.11 15.24 5.68
CA LEU A 128 -1.01 16.13 6.02
C LEU A 128 -1.59 17.48 6.50
N PRO A 129 -1.16 18.03 7.64
CA PRO A 129 -1.61 19.33 8.11
C PRO A 129 -1.43 20.45 7.07
N GLN A 130 -2.41 21.36 6.98
CA GLN A 130 -2.43 22.39 5.92
C GLN A 130 -1.20 23.29 5.92
N HIS A 131 -0.60 23.54 7.08
CA HIS A 131 0.59 24.38 7.21
C HIS A 131 1.87 23.71 6.67
N LEU A 132 1.85 22.40 6.44
CA LEU A 132 2.96 21.63 5.86
C LEU A 132 2.79 21.42 4.35
N LYS A 133 1.62 21.74 3.79
CA LYS A 133 1.36 21.60 2.34
C LYS A 133 1.93 22.78 1.56
N THR A 134 2.52 22.48 0.41
CA THR A 134 3.03 23.47 -0.54
C THR A 134 2.06 23.63 -1.71
N GLY A 135 1.88 24.86 -2.19
CA GLY A 135 1.13 25.13 -3.41
C GLY A 135 -0.35 25.47 -3.21
N MET A 136 -0.59 26.77 -2.97
CA MET A 136 -1.74 27.60 -3.39
C MET A 136 -3.16 27.37 -2.83
N LEU A 137 -3.66 28.45 -2.21
CA LEU A 137 -4.96 29.16 -2.31
C LEU A 137 -6.32 28.42 -2.32
N PHE A 138 -6.40 27.12 -2.55
CA PHE A 138 -7.68 26.40 -2.58
C PHE A 138 -7.56 25.07 -1.82
N ASP A 139 -8.49 24.79 -0.90
CA ASP A 139 -8.59 23.59 -0.04
C ASP A 139 -8.78 22.26 -0.80
N VAL A 140 -8.53 22.24 -2.11
CA VAL A 140 -8.70 21.08 -3.00
C VAL A 140 -7.43 20.22 -3.14
N ALA A 141 -6.31 20.64 -2.54
CA ALA A 141 -5.08 19.86 -2.55
C ALA A 141 -5.14 18.70 -1.55
N ALA A 142 -5.18 17.47 -2.07
CA ALA A 142 -5.10 16.25 -1.27
C ALA A 142 -3.64 15.90 -1.02
N ALA A 143 -3.27 15.72 0.24
CA ALA A 143 -1.95 15.23 0.65
C ALA A 143 -2.19 14.37 1.90
N GLY A 144 -2.10 13.04 1.76
CA GLY A 144 -2.54 12.12 2.81
C GLY A 144 -2.59 10.66 2.37
N LEU A 145 -3.14 9.82 3.22
CA LEU A 145 -3.38 8.41 2.93
C LEU A 145 -4.35 8.28 1.75
N LYS A 146 -4.02 7.39 0.80
CA LYS A 146 -4.99 6.96 -0.20
C LYS A 146 -5.96 6.00 0.47
N LEU A 147 -7.26 6.18 0.25
CA LEU A 147 -8.29 5.30 0.80
C LEU A 147 -8.79 4.30 -0.25
N ASN A 148 -9.27 3.16 0.21
CA ASN A 148 -10.08 2.22 -0.54
C ASN A 148 -11.55 2.70 -0.59
N GLN A 149 -12.43 1.95 -1.26
CA GLN A 149 -13.85 2.29 -1.38
C GLN A 149 -14.62 2.18 -0.06
N ASP A 150 -14.08 1.46 0.91
CA ASP A 150 -14.62 1.27 2.27
C ASP A 150 -14.01 2.24 3.29
N ASP A 151 -13.38 3.32 2.82
CA ASP A 151 -12.70 4.36 3.60
C ASP A 151 -11.49 3.88 4.42
N THR A 152 -11.03 2.63 4.22
CA THR A 152 -9.79 2.15 4.85
C THR A 152 -8.55 2.67 4.11
N PRO A 153 -7.43 2.96 4.80
CA PRO A 153 -6.16 3.24 4.15
C PRO A 153 -5.72 2.10 3.22
N LYS A 154 -5.30 2.45 2.00
CA LYS A 154 -4.74 1.51 1.03
C LYS A 154 -3.30 1.18 1.40
N GLY A 155 -3.13 0.05 2.08
CA GLY A 155 -1.83 -0.48 2.44
C GLY A 155 -1.77 -2.01 2.38
N ALA A 156 -0.59 -2.55 2.66
CA ALA A 156 -0.30 -3.97 2.77
C ALA A 156 0.71 -4.20 3.91
N TYR A 157 0.71 -5.40 4.48
CA TYR A 157 1.60 -5.80 5.56
C TYR A 157 2.22 -7.15 5.25
N ALA A 158 3.54 -7.20 5.08
CA ALA A 158 4.27 -8.42 4.79
C ALA A 158 5.75 -8.25 5.13
N ASP A 159 6.40 -9.35 5.48
CA ASP A 159 7.85 -9.47 5.67
C ASP A 159 8.54 -9.45 4.29
N ILE A 160 8.77 -8.26 3.75
CA ILE A 160 9.31 -8.08 2.39
C ILE A 160 10.84 -8.01 2.37
N ASN A 161 11.48 -7.91 3.54
CA ASN A 161 12.93 -7.99 3.71
C ASN A 161 13.43 -9.36 4.24
N GLY A 162 12.54 -10.24 4.71
CA GLY A 162 12.86 -11.57 5.21
C GLY A 162 13.41 -11.61 6.64
N ASP A 163 13.19 -10.57 7.45
CA ASP A 163 13.71 -10.46 8.82
C ASP A 163 12.79 -11.12 9.87
N GLY A 164 11.61 -11.60 9.46
CA GLY A 164 10.62 -12.24 10.30
C GLY A 164 9.57 -11.30 10.90
N ARG A 165 9.62 -9.99 10.62
CA ARG A 165 8.63 -8.98 11.00
C ARG A 165 8.01 -8.36 9.75
N ASP A 166 6.75 -7.96 9.84
CA ASP A 166 6.08 -7.36 8.68
C ASP A 166 6.45 -5.88 8.53
N GLU A 167 6.80 -5.47 7.32
CA GLU A 167 6.81 -4.07 6.91
C GLU A 167 5.38 -3.59 6.62
N ALA A 168 5.13 -2.30 6.84
CA ALA A 168 3.94 -1.61 6.36
C ALA A 168 4.21 -0.88 5.05
N VAL A 169 3.49 -1.26 4.01
CA VAL A 169 3.56 -0.66 2.67
C VAL A 169 2.31 0.18 2.45
N ILE A 170 2.43 1.50 2.46
CA ILE A 170 1.31 2.45 2.52
C ILE A 170 1.27 3.33 1.26
N THR A 171 0.09 3.44 0.65
CA THR A 171 -0.11 4.35 -0.48
C THR A 171 -0.43 5.77 0.00
N TYR A 172 0.37 6.73 -0.43
CA TYR A 172 0.23 8.15 -0.13
C TYR A 172 -0.06 8.96 -1.39
N VAL A 173 -1.09 9.79 -1.35
CA VAL A 173 -1.50 10.64 -2.47
C VAL A 173 -1.01 12.06 -2.29
N CYS A 174 -0.60 12.66 -3.42
CA CYS A 174 -0.44 14.10 -3.57
C CYS A 174 -1.28 14.55 -4.75
N ASN A 175 -2.06 15.62 -4.59
CA ASN A 175 -2.82 16.21 -5.67
C ASN A 175 -2.75 17.73 -5.58
N GLN A 176 -2.31 18.36 -6.66
CA GLN A 176 -2.26 19.81 -6.78
C GLN A 176 -3.46 20.30 -7.61
N GLY A 177 -4.67 20.14 -7.07
CA GLY A 177 -5.89 20.76 -7.60
C GLY A 177 -6.16 20.49 -9.09
N GLY A 178 -6.46 19.24 -9.46
CA GLY A 178 -6.88 18.85 -10.82
C GLY A 178 -5.76 18.28 -11.70
N THR A 179 -4.51 18.38 -11.25
CA THR A 179 -3.39 17.60 -11.78
C THR A 179 -3.03 16.55 -10.74
N GLY A 180 -3.56 15.33 -10.91
CA GLY A 180 -3.15 14.20 -10.08
C GLY A 180 -1.64 13.96 -10.28
N TRP A 181 -0.89 13.93 -9.19
CA TRP A 181 0.48 13.44 -9.24
C TRP A 181 0.43 11.90 -9.27
N PRO A 182 1.53 11.23 -9.65
CA PRO A 182 1.71 9.83 -9.33
C PRO A 182 1.48 9.61 -7.81
N ASP A 183 0.87 8.49 -7.44
CA ASP A 183 0.84 8.09 -6.05
C ASP A 183 2.26 7.80 -5.55
N ASN A 184 2.45 7.75 -4.24
CA ASN A 184 3.70 7.31 -3.63
C ASN A 184 3.43 6.03 -2.86
N LEU A 185 4.35 5.07 -2.94
CA LEU A 185 4.32 3.87 -2.11
C LEU A 185 5.44 3.99 -1.09
N LEU A 186 5.04 4.19 0.16
CA LEU A 186 5.92 4.41 1.30
C LEU A 186 6.08 3.10 2.08
N ILE A 187 7.28 2.83 2.56
CA ILE A 187 7.61 1.60 3.26
C ILE A 187 8.11 1.97 4.65
N TYR A 188 7.53 1.31 5.65
CA TYR A 188 7.83 1.48 7.06
C TYR A 188 8.15 0.13 7.68
N ASP A 189 8.96 0.14 8.74
CA ASP A 189 9.14 -1.05 9.57
C ASP A 189 7.87 -1.33 10.39
N ASN A 190 7.90 -2.45 11.11
CA ASN A 190 6.80 -2.90 11.96
C ASN A 190 6.46 -1.95 13.14
N ASP A 191 7.38 -1.03 13.46
CA ASP A 191 7.21 0.01 14.48
C ASP A 191 6.77 1.35 13.88
N LEU A 192 6.46 1.39 12.58
CA LEU A 192 6.08 2.56 11.79
C LEU A 192 7.19 3.62 11.65
N ASN A 193 8.46 3.21 11.75
CA ASN A 193 9.57 4.06 11.33
C ASN A 193 9.70 4.03 9.81
N TYR A 194 9.81 5.20 9.19
CA TYR A 194 9.97 5.30 7.74
C TYR A 194 11.31 4.70 7.31
N ILE A 195 11.25 3.76 6.37
CA ILE A 195 12.42 3.16 5.73
C ILE A 195 12.72 3.90 4.43
N THR A 196 11.79 3.82 3.46
CA THR A 196 12.04 4.24 2.09
C THR A 196 10.73 4.42 1.30
N LYS A 197 10.86 4.76 0.01
CA LYS A 197 9.75 4.82 -0.94
C LYS A 197 10.13 4.18 -2.27
N VAL A 198 9.13 3.71 -3.00
CA VAL A 198 9.32 3.26 -4.38
C VAL A 198 9.32 4.48 -5.30
N ASP A 199 10.44 4.70 -5.99
CA ASP A 199 10.60 5.78 -6.97
C ASP A 199 10.65 5.29 -8.42
N ASP A 200 11.16 4.07 -8.64
CA ASP A 200 11.30 3.50 -9.98
C ASP A 200 9.99 2.86 -10.45
N TRP A 201 9.12 3.69 -11.05
CA TRP A 201 7.82 3.27 -11.62
C TRP A 201 7.78 3.22 -13.14
N GLU A 202 8.79 3.79 -13.81
CA GLU A 202 8.85 3.77 -15.27
C GLU A 202 9.19 2.36 -15.74
N ARG A 203 8.40 1.81 -16.67
CA ARG A 203 8.64 0.48 -17.22
C ARG A 203 8.54 0.54 -18.72
N GLU A 204 9.54 -0.01 -19.39
CA GLU A 204 9.55 -0.11 -20.86
C GLU A 204 9.36 1.27 -21.54
N GLY A 205 9.87 2.35 -20.93
CA GLY A 205 9.71 3.73 -21.41
C GLY A 205 8.34 4.37 -21.10
N MET A 206 7.43 3.65 -20.44
CA MET A 206 6.11 4.13 -20.06
C MET A 206 6.14 4.72 -18.65
N ARG A 207 5.84 6.02 -18.56
CA ARG A 207 5.75 6.75 -17.30
C ARG A 207 4.51 6.34 -16.49
N PRO A 208 4.56 6.38 -15.16
CA PRO A 208 3.41 6.09 -14.32
C PRO A 208 2.23 7.03 -14.61
N ALA A 209 1.03 6.47 -14.51
CA ALA A 209 -0.20 7.23 -14.59
C ALA A 209 -0.38 8.19 -13.40
N ARG A 210 -1.31 9.14 -13.54
CA ARG A 210 -1.82 9.89 -12.38
C ARG A 210 -2.55 8.90 -11.46
N GLY A 211 -2.29 8.94 -10.15
CA GLY A 211 -2.89 7.99 -9.23
C GLY A 211 -2.66 6.52 -9.61
N HIS A 212 -1.44 6.20 -10.07
CA HIS A 212 -1.15 4.94 -10.76
C HIS A 212 -1.38 3.68 -9.93
N ILE A 213 -1.31 3.72 -8.61
CA ILE A 213 -1.41 2.50 -7.77
C ILE A 213 -2.88 2.10 -7.67
N GLN A 214 -3.25 1.02 -8.35
CA GLN A 214 -4.63 0.53 -8.40
C GLN A 214 -4.93 -0.38 -7.21
N GLN A 215 -4.04 -1.33 -6.97
CA GLN A 215 -4.27 -2.41 -6.03
C GLN A 215 -2.99 -2.82 -5.33
N LEU A 216 -3.12 -3.16 -4.06
CA LEU A 216 -2.13 -3.86 -3.27
C LEU A 216 -2.77 -5.18 -2.81
N GLN A 217 -2.06 -6.27 -3.03
CA GLN A 217 -2.37 -7.59 -2.51
C GLN A 217 -1.13 -8.09 -1.79
N TRP A 218 -1.29 -8.94 -0.79
CA TRP A 218 -0.13 -9.45 -0.08
C TRP A 218 -0.36 -10.85 0.46
N THR A 219 0.77 -11.51 0.68
CA THR A 219 0.91 -12.75 1.43
C THR A 219 1.76 -12.48 2.66
N LYS A 220 2.33 -13.50 3.29
CA LYS A 220 3.22 -13.29 4.44
C LYS A 220 4.52 -12.59 4.03
N ASP A 221 5.05 -12.90 2.86
CA ASP A 221 6.43 -12.60 2.44
C ASP A 221 6.50 -11.80 1.13
N THR A 222 5.37 -11.32 0.62
CA THR A 222 5.34 -10.59 -0.66
C THR A 222 4.16 -9.63 -0.71
N VAL A 223 4.42 -8.41 -1.18
CA VAL A 223 3.39 -7.46 -1.62
C VAL A 223 3.36 -7.43 -3.14
N THR A 224 2.22 -7.77 -3.74
CA THR A 224 1.96 -7.60 -5.17
C THR A 224 1.26 -6.27 -5.42
N VAL A 225 1.87 -5.43 -6.24
CA VAL A 225 1.38 -4.11 -6.64
C VAL A 225 0.84 -4.17 -8.06
N THR A 226 -0.36 -3.65 -8.28
CA THR A 226 -0.90 -3.37 -9.62
C THR A 226 -0.90 -1.86 -9.85
N TRP A 227 -0.27 -1.41 -10.94
CA TRP A 227 -0.22 0.00 -11.29
C TRP A 227 -0.47 0.28 -12.77
N ARG A 228 -0.89 1.51 -13.07
CA ARG A 228 -1.12 1.98 -14.44
C ARG A 228 0.00 2.88 -14.96
N ALA A 229 0.24 2.83 -16.25
CA ALA A 229 1.17 3.67 -16.98
C ALA A 229 0.56 4.17 -18.29
N TYR A 230 1.09 5.28 -18.81
CA TYR A 230 0.64 5.82 -20.10
C TYR A 230 1.40 5.17 -21.25
N ALA A 231 0.67 4.67 -22.26
CA ALA A 231 1.21 4.51 -23.60
C ALA A 231 1.36 5.89 -24.29
N ASP A 232 2.14 5.94 -25.38
CA ASP A 232 2.41 7.20 -26.12
C ASP A 232 1.14 7.91 -26.61
N ASP A 233 0.14 7.14 -27.04
CA ASP A 233 -1.12 7.65 -27.59
C ASP A 233 -2.23 7.81 -26.53
N ASP A 234 -1.95 7.52 -25.25
CA ASP A 234 -2.96 7.62 -24.20
C ASP A 234 -3.31 9.09 -23.91
N PRO A 235 -4.61 9.45 -23.84
CA PRO A 235 -5.00 10.75 -23.34
C PRO A 235 -4.62 10.87 -21.85
N ALA A 236 -4.28 12.08 -21.42
CA ALA A 236 -3.84 12.33 -20.04
C ALA A 236 -4.87 11.91 -18.95
N CYS A 237 -6.14 11.74 -19.31
CA CYS A 237 -7.17 11.25 -18.39
C CYS A 237 -7.07 9.75 -18.10
N CYS A 238 -6.57 8.97 -19.06
CA CYS A 238 -7.00 7.58 -19.19
C CYS A 238 -5.83 6.73 -19.68
N ALA A 239 -5.04 6.23 -18.72
CA ALA A 239 -3.95 5.30 -18.96
C ALA A 239 -4.50 3.90 -19.29
N THR A 240 -3.98 3.29 -20.36
CA THR A 240 -4.41 1.98 -20.86
C THR A 240 -3.42 0.86 -20.55
N GLN A 241 -2.24 1.16 -20.02
CA GLN A 241 -1.26 0.13 -19.69
C GLN A 241 -1.33 -0.20 -18.20
N GLU A 242 -1.39 -1.48 -17.88
CA GLU A 242 -1.42 -1.99 -16.51
C GLU A 242 -0.31 -3.00 -16.29
N PHE A 243 0.46 -2.76 -15.25
CA PHE A 243 1.54 -3.61 -14.79
C PHE A 243 1.16 -4.27 -13.47
N THR A 244 1.71 -5.44 -13.22
CA THR A 244 1.70 -6.12 -11.93
C THR A 244 3.12 -6.52 -11.59
N GLY A 245 3.49 -6.39 -10.31
CA GLY A 245 4.83 -6.70 -9.85
C GLY A 245 4.89 -7.01 -8.37
N ASN A 246 5.91 -7.75 -7.99
CA ASN A 246 6.18 -8.11 -6.60
C ASN A 246 7.20 -7.14 -6.01
N LEU A 247 6.88 -6.62 -4.83
CA LEU A 247 7.73 -5.73 -4.06
C LEU A 247 8.49 -6.54 -3.01
N THR A 248 9.81 -6.39 -3.03
CA THR A 248 10.73 -6.86 -1.99
C THR A 248 11.61 -5.69 -1.52
N LEU A 249 12.30 -5.87 -0.41
CA LEU A 249 13.18 -4.86 0.18
C LEU A 249 14.55 -5.49 0.47
N ASP A 250 15.61 -4.97 -0.14
CA ASP A 250 17.00 -5.36 0.13
C ASP A 250 17.71 -4.21 0.86
N GLY A 251 17.92 -4.40 2.17
CA GLY A 251 18.29 -3.30 3.07
C GLY A 251 17.22 -2.21 3.06
N ASP A 252 17.59 -0.98 2.67
CA ASP A 252 16.65 0.14 2.51
C ASP A 252 16.23 0.38 1.04
N THR A 253 16.57 -0.56 0.15
CA THR A 253 16.34 -0.42 -1.30
C THR A 253 15.13 -1.24 -1.72
N PRO A 254 14.04 -0.60 -2.17
CA PRO A 254 12.87 -1.34 -2.65
C PRO A 254 13.11 -1.84 -4.07
N HIS A 255 12.70 -3.08 -4.32
CA HIS A 255 12.75 -3.71 -5.62
C HIS A 255 11.35 -4.10 -6.07
N LEU A 256 10.91 -3.55 -7.20
CA LEU A 256 9.61 -3.87 -7.80
C LEU A 256 9.82 -4.66 -9.09
N GLU A 257 9.80 -5.99 -8.97
CA GLU A 257 9.95 -6.92 -10.08
C GLU A 257 8.62 -7.06 -10.84
N VAL A 258 8.62 -6.76 -12.14
CA VAL A 258 7.42 -6.90 -12.97
C VAL A 258 7.14 -8.38 -13.25
N THR A 259 5.93 -8.81 -12.90
CA THR A 259 5.44 -10.18 -13.11
C THR A 259 4.33 -10.26 -14.14
N GLY A 260 3.78 -9.11 -14.57
CA GLY A 260 2.78 -9.06 -15.63
C GLY A 260 2.62 -7.66 -16.23
N HIS A 261 2.20 -7.63 -17.49
CA HIS A 261 1.86 -6.42 -18.24
C HIS A 261 0.71 -6.72 -19.19
N ARG A 262 -0.28 -5.85 -19.24
CA ARG A 262 -1.42 -5.94 -20.16
C ARG A 262 -1.96 -4.56 -20.52
N GLN A 263 -2.62 -4.51 -21.67
CA GLN A 263 -3.48 -3.38 -22.02
C GLN A 263 -4.87 -3.58 -21.39
N VAL A 264 -5.41 -2.52 -20.81
CA VAL A 264 -6.75 -2.44 -20.21
C VAL A 264 -7.56 -1.34 -20.87
N ALA A 265 -8.88 -1.40 -20.71
CA ALA A 265 -9.75 -0.32 -21.15
C ALA A 265 -9.42 0.97 -20.37
N SER A 266 -9.42 2.07 -21.11
CA SER A 266 -9.35 3.45 -20.61
C SER A 266 -10.54 3.80 -19.73
#